data_AF-A0A2N7PW44-F1
#
_entry.id   AF-A0A2N7PW44-F1
#
_cell.length_a   1.000
_cell.length_b   1.000
_cell.length_c   1.000
_cell.angle_alpha   90.00
_cell.angle_beta   90.00
_cell.angle_gamma   90.00
#
_symmetry.space_group_name_H-M   'P 1'
#
loop_
_entity.id
_entity.type
_entity.pdbx_description
1 polymer ?
#
loop_
_entity_poly.entity_id
_entity_poly.type
_entity_poly.pdbx_seq_one_letter_code
_entity_poly.pdbx_strand_id
1 'polypeptide(L)'
;IQDEIWDDFSLAIETSKGLVIILGCAHAGIINILNHFINKTGKKEIYAVIGGTHLGFASQEHINSVLEVIEKYNIQKLGASHCTGLEVGAKLYNKLKDRFFFASVGSVFEI
;
A
#
# COMPACT_ATOMS: atom_id res chain seq x y z
N ILE A 1 18.21 -2.58 21.87
CA ILE A 1 18.93 -2.48 20.58
C ILE A 1 17.86 -2.25 19.53
N GLN A 2 18.01 -1.23 18.68
CA GLN A 2 17.06 -0.95 17.61
C GLN A 2 17.29 -1.95 16.47
N ASP A 3 16.21 -2.51 15.94
CA ASP A 3 16.24 -3.45 14.82
C ASP A 3 16.01 -2.68 13.51
N GLU A 4 17.07 -2.54 12.72
CA GLU A 4 17.02 -1.85 11.44
C GLU A 4 16.68 -2.84 10.33
N ILE A 5 15.55 -2.63 9.64
CA ILE A 5 14.98 -3.60 8.70
C ILE A 5 15.43 -3.30 7.28
N TRP A 6 16.72 -3.51 7.02
CA TRP A 6 17.36 -3.27 5.71
C TRP A 6 16.91 -4.24 4.62
N ASP A 7 16.33 -5.35 5.03
CA ASP A 7 15.83 -6.45 4.20
C ASP A 7 14.35 -6.29 3.82
N ASP A 8 13.68 -5.20 4.20
CA ASP A 8 12.32 -4.93 3.74
C ASP A 8 12.30 -4.82 2.20
N PHE A 9 11.42 -5.60 1.58
CA PHE A 9 11.37 -5.75 0.13
C PHE A 9 9.94 -5.56 -0.38
N SER A 10 9.84 -4.93 -1.53
CA SER A 10 8.58 -4.75 -2.27
C SER A 10 8.86 -4.89 -3.75
N LEU A 11 7.84 -5.27 -4.52
CA LEU A 11 7.93 -5.47 -5.96
C LEU A 11 7.07 -4.43 -6.67
N ALA A 12 7.60 -3.82 -7.73
CA ALA A 12 6.83 -3.00 -8.65
C ALA A 12 6.72 -3.67 -10.02
N ILE A 13 5.53 -3.66 -10.59
CA ILE A 13 5.20 -4.20 -11.91
C ILE A 13 4.67 -3.05 -12.77
N GLU A 14 5.33 -2.78 -13.89
CA GLU A 14 4.85 -1.79 -14.86
C GLU A 14 3.76 -2.40 -15.75
N THR A 15 2.62 -1.73 -15.85
CA THR A 15 1.50 -2.14 -16.70
C THR A 15 0.98 -0.96 -17.52
N SER A 16 0.10 -1.23 -18.48
CA SER A 16 -0.59 -0.18 -19.24
C SER A 16 -1.50 0.72 -18.41
N LYS A 17 -1.93 0.26 -17.23
CA LYS A 17 -2.78 1.03 -16.29
C LYS A 17 -1.98 1.86 -15.28
N GLY A 18 -0.65 1.69 -15.22
CA GLY A 18 0.22 2.30 -14.21
C GLY A 18 0.99 1.25 -13.40
N LEU A 19 1.67 1.70 -12.33
CA LEU A 19 2.41 0.79 -11.46
C LEU A 19 1.47 -0.06 -10.60
N VAL A 20 1.77 -1.35 -10.49
CA VAL A 20 1.24 -2.20 -9.41
C VAL A 20 2.37 -2.50 -8.45
N ILE A 21 2.15 -2.18 -7.17
CA ILE A 21 3.13 -2.38 -6.12
C ILE A 21 2.64 -3.49 -5.18
N ILE A 22 3.46 -4.54 -5.05
CA ILE A 22 3.23 -5.64 -4.11
C ILE A 22 4.14 -5.42 -2.89
N LEU A 23 3.51 -5.31 -1.72
CA LEU A 23 4.14 -5.12 -0.42
C LEU A 23 4.32 -6.47 0.27
N GLY A 24 5.43 -6.61 1.01
CA GLY A 24 5.53 -7.58 2.10
C GLY A 24 4.68 -7.14 3.30
N CYS A 25 5.33 -6.58 4.32
CA CYS A 25 4.65 -5.93 5.44
C CYS A 25 4.92 -4.41 5.54
N ALA A 26 5.81 -3.84 4.72
CA ALA A 26 6.06 -2.40 4.62
C ALA A 26 6.63 -1.75 5.90
N HIS A 27 7.62 -2.39 6.51
CA HIS A 27 8.30 -1.90 7.71
C HIS A 27 9.12 -0.62 7.45
N ALA A 28 9.63 -0.43 6.23
CA ALA A 28 10.26 0.81 5.80
C ALA A 28 9.25 1.98 5.68
N GLY A 29 7.96 1.70 5.86
CA GLY A 29 6.85 2.64 5.77
C GLY A 29 6.29 2.72 4.36
N ILE A 30 4.97 2.53 4.22
CA ILE A 30 4.29 2.52 2.92
C ILE A 30 4.57 3.78 2.11
N ILE A 31 4.55 4.97 2.72
CA ILE A 31 4.83 6.24 2.01
C ILE A 31 6.24 6.25 1.42
N ASN A 32 7.24 5.75 2.15
CA ASN A 32 8.62 5.69 1.69
C ASN A 32 8.77 4.72 0.51
N ILE A 33 8.13 3.56 0.59
CA ILE A 33 8.12 2.56 -0.50
C ILE A 33 7.49 3.13 -1.77
N LEU A 34 6.32 3.77 -1.66
CA LEU A 34 5.65 4.38 -2.82
C LEU A 34 6.50 5.49 -3.46
N ASN A 35 7.08 6.37 -2.64
CA ASN A 35 7.99 7.42 -3.10
C ASN A 35 9.23 6.84 -3.79
N HIS A 36 9.80 5.77 -3.24
CA HIS A 36 10.96 5.09 -3.81
C HIS A 36 10.66 4.62 -5.24
N PHE A 37 9.55 3.93 -5.47
CA PHE A 37 9.19 3.46 -6.80
C PHE A 37 8.85 4.57 -7.77
N ILE A 38 8.13 5.62 -7.35
CA ILE A 38 7.86 6.81 -8.17
C ILE A 38 9.18 7.44 -8.65
N ASN A 39 10.12 7.67 -7.73
CA ASN A 39 11.41 8.27 -8.05
C ASN A 39 12.26 7.36 -8.94
N LYS A 40 12.24 6.04 -8.72
CA LYS A 40 13.06 5.08 -9.47
C LYS A 40 12.56 4.85 -10.89
N THR A 41 11.24 4.86 -11.09
CA THR A 41 10.60 4.55 -12.39
C THR A 41 10.26 5.80 -13.19
N GLY A 42 10.20 6.97 -12.56
CA GLY A 42 9.75 8.22 -13.17
C GLY A 42 8.25 8.27 -13.48
N LYS A 43 7.48 7.26 -13.08
CA LYS A 43 6.02 7.25 -13.21
C LYS A 43 5.42 8.22 -12.19
N LYS A 44 4.25 8.78 -12.51
CA LYS A 44 3.53 9.73 -11.62
C LYS A 44 2.30 9.13 -10.95
N GLU A 45 1.87 7.95 -11.41
CA GLU A 45 0.66 7.30 -10.95
C GLU A 45 0.95 5.84 -10.59
N ILE A 46 0.23 5.36 -9.58
CA ILE A 46 0.27 3.98 -9.11
C ILE A 46 -1.15 3.46 -9.27
N TYR A 47 -1.37 2.43 -10.07
CA TYR A 47 -2.70 1.87 -10.26
C TYR A 47 -3.16 1.11 -9.02
N ALA A 48 -2.31 0.24 -8.47
CA ALA A 48 -2.65 -0.61 -7.36
C ALA A 48 -1.51 -0.79 -6.35
N VAL A 49 -1.87 -0.94 -5.08
CA VAL A 49 -0.97 -1.33 -3.98
C VAL A 49 -1.60 -2.51 -3.26
N ILE A 50 -0.87 -3.61 -3.10
CA ILE A 50 -1.41 -4.88 -2.58
C ILE A 50 -0.43 -5.47 -1.56
N GLY A 51 -0.89 -5.89 -0.38
CA GLY A 51 -0.07 -6.54 0.64
C GLY A 51 -0.28 -5.98 2.05
N GLY A 52 0.67 -6.25 2.94
CA GLY A 52 0.67 -5.72 4.31
C GLY A 52 1.16 -4.28 4.35
N THR A 53 0.38 -3.40 4.97
CA THR A 53 0.69 -1.95 5.03
C THR A 53 1.37 -1.50 6.33
N HIS A 54 1.53 -2.41 7.31
CA HIS A 54 1.94 -2.13 8.70
C HIS A 54 1.10 -1.10 9.47
N LEU A 55 -0.07 -0.69 8.96
CA LEU A 55 -0.87 0.36 9.60
C LEU A 55 -1.65 -0.09 10.82
N GLY A 56 -1.64 -1.38 11.18
CA GLY A 56 -2.38 -1.93 12.32
C GLY A 56 -2.04 -1.26 13.66
N PHE A 57 -0.82 -0.73 13.79
CA PHE A 57 -0.32 -0.06 14.99
C PHE A 57 -0.08 1.44 14.79
N ALA A 58 -0.47 1.98 13.62
CA ALA A 58 -0.20 3.37 13.27
C ALA A 58 -1.17 4.34 13.97
N SER A 59 -0.69 5.55 14.22
CA SER A 59 -1.56 6.63 14.70
C SER A 59 -2.55 7.06 13.62
N GLN A 60 -3.64 7.73 14.03
CA GLN A 60 -4.64 8.22 13.10
C GLN A 60 -4.08 9.28 12.14
N GLU A 61 -3.15 10.10 12.61
CA GLU A 61 -2.43 11.09 11.81
C GLU A 61 -1.63 10.41 10.69
N HIS A 62 -0.92 9.32 11.01
CA HIS A 62 -0.17 8.57 10.01
C HIS A 62 -1.09 7.93 8.97
N ILE A 63 -2.21 7.35 9.39
CA ILE A 63 -3.23 6.82 8.47
C ILE A 63 -3.75 7.92 7.53
N ASN A 64 -3.99 9.14 8.05
CA ASN A 64 -4.42 10.26 7.21
C ASN A 64 -3.36 10.66 6.19
N SER A 65 -2.08 10.70 6.56
CA SER A 65 -0.98 10.93 5.61
C SER A 65 -0.91 9.86 4.52
N VAL A 66 -1.21 8.60 4.84
CA VAL A 66 -1.29 7.54 3.82
C VAL A 66 -2.46 7.77 2.87
N LEU A 67 -3.63 8.18 3.38
CA LEU A 67 -4.78 8.53 2.54
C LEU A 67 -4.47 9.72 1.61
N GLU A 68 -3.76 10.73 2.09
CA GLU A 68 -3.30 11.84 1.24
C GLU A 68 -2.36 11.37 0.12
N VAL A 69 -1.45 10.43 0.42
CA VAL A 69 -0.55 9.83 -0.58
C VAL A 69 -1.32 8.98 -1.59
N ILE A 70 -2.35 8.26 -1.15
CA ILE A 70 -3.27 7.51 -2.02
C ILE A 70 -3.94 8.43 -3.03
N GLU A 71 -4.38 9.63 -2.61
CA GLU A 71 -4.93 10.62 -3.54
C GLU A 71 -3.86 11.24 -4.43
N LYS A 72 -2.71 11.62 -3.85
CA LYS A 72 -1.58 12.24 -4.57
C LYS A 72 -1.09 11.39 -5.75
N TYR A 73 -0.98 10.08 -5.58
CA TYR A 73 -0.53 9.16 -6.62
C TYR A 73 -1.67 8.48 -7.38
N ASN A 74 -2.90 8.96 -7.19
CA ASN A 74 -4.09 8.50 -7.89
C ASN A 74 -4.28 6.97 -7.78
N ILE A 75 -4.14 6.42 -6.56
CA ILE A 75 -4.12 4.97 -6.33
C ILE A 75 -5.51 4.36 -6.46
N GLN A 76 -5.80 3.70 -7.58
CA GLN A 76 -7.15 3.22 -7.88
C GLN A 76 -7.55 2.00 -7.05
N LYS A 77 -6.59 1.16 -6.63
CA LYS A 77 -6.86 -0.06 -5.87
C LYS A 77 -5.89 -0.26 -4.71
N LEU A 78 -6.40 -0.42 -3.49
CA LEU A 78 -5.66 -0.82 -2.30
C LEU A 78 -6.17 -2.18 -1.83
N GLY A 79 -5.35 -3.22 -1.99
CA GLY A 79 -5.59 -4.57 -1.52
C GLY A 79 -4.84 -4.86 -0.23
N ALA A 80 -5.40 -4.51 0.93
CA ALA A 80 -4.68 -4.68 2.19
C ALA A 80 -4.85 -6.10 2.77
N SER A 81 -3.81 -6.60 3.43
CA SER A 81 -3.77 -7.93 4.06
C SER A 81 -2.81 -7.99 5.24
N HIS A 82 -2.62 -9.20 5.79
CA HIS A 82 -1.57 -9.52 6.75
C HIS A 82 -1.55 -8.56 7.96
N CYS A 83 -0.47 -7.82 8.15
CA CYS A 83 -0.21 -6.96 9.30
C CYS A 83 -1.03 -5.66 9.34
N THR A 84 -1.80 -5.35 8.29
CA THR A 84 -2.75 -4.22 8.34
C THR A 84 -3.84 -4.46 9.40
N GLY A 85 -4.26 -5.71 9.59
CA GLY A 85 -5.30 -6.06 10.55
C GLY A 85 -6.73 -5.65 10.13
N LEU A 86 -7.72 -6.28 10.76
CA LEU A 86 -9.14 -6.12 10.39
C LEU A 86 -9.69 -4.74 10.72
N GLU A 87 -9.33 -4.17 11.87
CA GLU A 87 -9.85 -2.87 12.31
C GLU A 87 -9.41 -1.75 11.35
N VAL A 88 -8.11 -1.65 11.07
CA VAL A 88 -7.58 -0.64 10.15
C VAL A 88 -8.04 -0.94 8.72
N GLY A 89 -8.08 -2.21 8.30
CA GLY A 89 -8.67 -2.61 7.02
C GLY A 89 -10.11 -2.11 6.85
N ALA A 90 -10.95 -2.23 7.87
CA ALA A 90 -12.33 -1.72 7.84
C ALA A 90 -12.40 -0.19 7.78
N LYS A 91 -11.50 0.52 8.48
CA LYS A 91 -11.39 2.00 8.38
C LYS A 91 -11.00 2.42 6.96
N LEU A 92 -10.00 1.76 6.38
CA LEU A 92 -9.54 2.01 5.00
C LEU A 92 -10.66 1.71 4.00
N TYR A 93 -11.35 0.58 4.13
CA TYR A 93 -12.54 0.26 3.32
C TYR A 93 -13.59 1.37 3.41
N ASN A 94 -13.88 1.86 4.62
CA ASN A 94 -14.87 2.92 4.79
C ASN A 94 -14.48 4.25 4.12
N LYS A 95 -13.18 4.56 4.02
CA LYS A 95 -12.67 5.77 3.37
C LYS A 95 -12.55 5.63 1.86
N LEU A 96 -12.08 4.49 1.38
CA LEU A 96 -11.72 4.26 -0.02
C LEU A 96 -12.82 3.57 -0.84
N LYS A 97 -13.81 2.96 -0.18
CA LYS A 97 -14.97 2.32 -0.81
C LYS A 97 -14.54 1.32 -1.90
N ASP A 98 -14.95 1.54 -3.13
CA ASP A 98 -14.68 0.71 -4.31
C ASP A 98 -13.19 0.66 -4.71
N ARG A 99 -12.38 1.57 -4.19
CA ARG A 99 -10.91 1.55 -4.33
C ARG A 99 -10.23 0.60 -3.34
N PHE A 100 -10.94 -0.01 -2.40
CA PHE A 100 -10.37 -0.95 -1.44
C PHE A 100 -10.92 -2.37 -1.58
N PHE A 101 -10.06 -3.36 -1.35
CA PHE A 101 -10.48 -4.75 -1.13
C PHE A 101 -9.59 -5.41 -0.07
N PHE A 102 -10.13 -6.42 0.59
CA PHE A 102 -9.34 -7.28 1.46
C PHE A 102 -8.63 -8.31 0.58
N ALA A 103 -7.30 -8.25 0.52
CA ALA A 103 -6.49 -9.21 -0.22
C ALA A 103 -6.31 -10.51 0.61
N SER A 104 -7.42 -11.21 0.84
CA SER A 104 -7.45 -12.46 1.60
C SER A 104 -6.95 -13.66 0.77
N VAL A 105 -6.66 -14.78 1.43
CA VAL A 105 -6.32 -16.04 0.76
C VAL A 105 -7.40 -16.41 -0.27
N GLY A 106 -6.96 -16.77 -1.48
CA GLY A 106 -7.83 -17.11 -2.60
C GLY A 106 -8.34 -15.90 -3.41
N SER A 107 -8.03 -14.67 -2.99
CA SER A 107 -8.36 -13.47 -3.79
C SER A 107 -7.58 -13.47 -5.10
N VAL A 108 -8.26 -13.06 -6.17
CA VAL A 108 -7.65 -12.84 -7.50
C VAL A 108 -7.76 -11.36 -7.83
N PHE A 109 -6.66 -10.76 -8.27
CA PHE A 109 -6.61 -9.40 -8.78
C PHE A 109 -6.23 -9.43 -10.25
N GLU A 110 -7.16 -9.03 -11.11
CA GLU A 110 -6.97 -8.97 -12.55
C GLU A 110 -6.59 -7.55 -12.96
N ILE A 111 -5.57 -7.45 -13.83
CA ILE A 111 -5.07 -6.17 -14.36
C ILE A 111 -5.13 -6.11 -15.87
#